data_AF-A0A1I3BWM7-F1
#
_entry.id   AF-A0A1I3BWM7-F1
#
_cell.length_a   1.000
_cell.length_b   1.000
_cell.length_c   1.000
_cell.angle_alpha   90.00
_cell.angle_beta   90.00
_cell.angle_gamma   90.00
#
_symmetry.space_group_name_H-M   'P 1'
#
loop_
_entity.id
_entity.type
_entity.pdbx_description
1 polymer ?
#
loop_
_entity_poly.entity_id
_entity_poly.type
_entity_poly.pdbx_seq_one_letter_code
_entity_poly.pdbx_strand_id
1 'polypeptide(L)' 'MLIQQLKQLEMDGIVKRKAYPEVPPRVEYTLGALGIALGPSMEALIEWAEMRRQLRGEVTVNDPFA' A
#
# COMPACT_ATOMS: atom_id res chain seq x y z
N MET A 1 9.08 13.43 2.02
CA MET A 1 10.14 12.42 1.81
C MET A 1 9.61 11.03 2.18
N LEU A 2 9.81 10.00 1.34
CA LEU A 2 9.27 8.65 1.56
C LEU A 2 9.61 8.05 2.94
N ILE A 3 10.81 8.32 3.45
CA ILE A 3 11.28 7.85 4.76
C ILE A 3 10.40 8.34 5.92
N GLN A 4 9.85 9.57 5.84
CA GLN A 4 9.00 10.14 6.89
C GLN A 4 7.62 9.48 6.89
N GLN A 5 7.09 9.18 5.70
CA GLN A 5 5.81 8.48 5.55
C GLN A 5 5.90 7.05 6.06
N LEU A 6 6.98 6.33 5.75
CA LEU A 6 7.19 4.97 6.26
C LEU A 6 7.32 4.93 7.79
N LYS A 7 8.04 5.90 8.38
CA LYS A 7 8.12 6.03 9.84
C LYS A 7 6.76 6.30 10.47
N GLN A 8 5.93 7.16 9.86
CA GLN A 8 4.59 7.43 10.35
C GLN A 8 3.71 6.17 10.28
N LEU A 9 3.73 5.46 9.16
CA LEU A 9 2.99 4.20 8.99
C LEU A 9 3.47 3.08 9.92
N GLU A 10 4.76 3.09 10.29
CA GLU A 10 5.31 2.20 11.31
C GLU A 10 4.77 2.56 12.71
N MET A 11 4.75 3.85 13.06
CA MET A 11 4.16 4.34 14.32
C MET A 11 2.67 4.03 14.44
N ASP A 12 1.94 4.14 13.33
CA ASP A 12 0.51 3.84 13.26
C ASP A 12 0.22 2.33 13.22
N GLY A 13 1.25 1.46 13.19
CA GLY A 13 1.13 0.01 13.17
C GLY A 13 0.61 -0.59 11.85
N ILE A 14 0.52 0.23 10.81
CA ILE A 14 0.09 -0.14 9.46
C ILE A 14 1.21 -0.89 8.74
N VAL A 15 2.46 -0.51 8.97
CA VAL A 15 3.66 -1.11 8.37
C VAL A 15 4.59 -1.61 9.47
N LYS A 16 5.28 -2.72 9.22
CA LYS A 16 6.33 -3.29 10.07
C LYS A 16 7.66 -3.25 9.33
N ARG A 17 8.68 -2.70 9.99
CA ARG A 17 10.04 -2.66 9.46
C ARG A 17 10.86 -3.81 10.04
N LYS A 18 11.52 -4.58 9.19
CA LYS A 18 12.47 -5.63 9.59
C LYS A 18 13.82 -5.41 8.92
N ALA A 19 14.85 -5.20 9.74
CA ALA A 19 16.22 -5.08 9.27
C ALA A 19 16.91 -6.44 9.37
N TYR A 20 17.57 -6.86 8.29
CA TYR A 20 18.34 -8.10 8.25
C TYR A 20 19.83 -7.77 8.24
N PRO A 21 20.58 -8.17 9.29
CA PRO A 21 22.02 -7.96 9.37
C PRO A 21 22.75 -9.04 8.55
N GLU A 22 22.53 -9.08 7.25
CA GLU A 22 23.26 -9.92 6.29
C GLU A 22 24.13 -9.06 5.37
N VAL A 23 25.02 -9.68 4.58
CA VAL A 23 25.78 -8.97 3.53
C VAL A 23 25.23 -9.41 2.18
N PRO A 24 24.65 -8.49 1.38
CA PRO A 24 24.44 -7.05 1.63
C PRO A 24 23.29 -6.77 2.62
N PRO A 25 23.36 -5.69 3.42
CA PRO A 25 22.31 -5.39 4.39
C PRO A 25 21.00 -5.02 3.68
N ARG A 26 19.89 -5.64 4.10
CA ARG A 26 18.54 -5.36 3.56
C ARG A 26 17.57 -4.92 4.66
N VAL A 27 16.59 -4.12 4.25
CA VAL A 27 15.46 -3.71 5.08
C VAL A 27 14.18 -4.04 4.33
N GLU A 28 13.30 -4.81 4.96
CA GLU A 28 11.99 -5.15 4.41
C GLU A 28 10.90 -4.41 5.19
N TYR A 29 9.90 -3.93 4.46
CA TYR A 29 8.69 -3.36 5.03
C TYR A 29 7.53 -4.28 4.67
N THR A 30 6.76 -4.70 5.68
CA THR A 30 5.61 -5.60 5.51
C THR A 30 4.37 -4.96 6.12
N LEU A 31 3.16 -5.38 5.72
CA LEU A 31 1.94 -4.89 6.36
C LEU A 31 1.86 -5.39 7.81
N GLY A 32 1.56 -4.48 8.71
CA GLY A 32 1.21 -4.78 10.09
C GLY A 32 -0.22 -5.30 10.23
N ALA A 33 -0.63 -5.64 11.44
CA ALA A 33 -1.98 -6.17 11.69
C ALA A 33 -3.06 -5.15 11.30
N LEU A 34 -2.84 -3.86 11.58
CA LEU A 34 -3.74 -2.79 11.16
C LEU A 34 -3.72 -2.58 9.64
N GLY A 35 -2.56 -2.72 8.99
CA GLY A 35 -2.47 -2.65 7.53
C GLY A 35 -3.23 -3.77 6.83
N ILE A 36 -3.20 -4.99 7.38
CA ILE A 36 -4.00 -6.12 6.89
C ILE A 36 -5.49 -5.85 7.11
N ALA A 37 -5.88 -5.36 8.30
CA ALA A 37 -7.27 -5.02 8.61
C ALA A 37 -7.82 -3.87 7.75
N LEU A 38 -6.94 -3.00 7.22
CA LEU A 38 -7.30 -1.92 6.30
C LEU A 38 -7.54 -2.42 4.87
N GLY A 39 -7.08 -3.63 4.52
CA GLY A 39 -7.20 -4.23 3.18
C GLY A 39 -8.63 -4.16 2.61
N PRO A 40 -9.66 -4.69 3.30
CA PRO A 40 -11.03 -4.66 2.79
C PRO A 40 -11.59 -3.24 2.55
N SER A 41 -11.20 -2.28 3.38
CA SER A 41 -11.60 -0.88 3.19
C SER A 41 -10.95 -0.27 1.94
N MET A 42 -9.69 -0.62 1.67
CA MET A 42 -8.99 -0.21 0.45
C MET A 42 -9.60 -0.87 -0.78
N GLU A 43 -9.96 -2.15 -0.72
CA GLU A 43 -10.66 -2.86 -1.79
C GLU A 43 -11.99 -2.18 -2.14
N ALA A 44 -12.81 -1.86 -1.14
CA ALA A 44 -14.07 -1.14 -1.36
C ALA A 44 -13.86 0.25 -2.02
N LEU A 45 -12.78 0.95 -1.67
CA LEU A 45 -12.41 2.22 -2.32
C LEU A 45 -11.97 2.02 -3.77
N ILE A 46 -11.25 0.94 -4.07
CA ILE A 46 -10.85 0.58 -5.44
C ILE A 46 -12.08 0.25 -6.27
N GLU A 47 -12.99 -0.59 -5.75
CA GLU A 47 -14.25 -0.93 -6.42
C GLU A 47 -15.08 0.32 -6.72
N TRP A 48 -15.21 1.23 -5.75
CA TRP A 48 -15.88 2.50 -5.96
C TRP A 48 -15.20 3.36 -7.04
N ALA A 49 -13.86 3.42 -7.04
CA ALA A 49 -13.10 4.17 -8.02
C ALA A 49 -13.28 3.59 -9.44
N GLU A 50 -13.32 2.27 -9.57
CA GLU A 50 -13.61 1.56 -10.82
C GLU A 50 -15.03 1.82 -11.30
N MET A 51 -16.04 1.71 -10.43
CA MET A 51 -17.43 2.04 -10.76
C MET A 51 -17.54 3.49 -11.23
N ARG A 52 -16.88 4.44 -10.55
CA ARG A 52 -16.85 5.85 -10.94
C ARG A 52 -16.18 6.05 -12.29
N ARG A 53 -15.09 5.32 -12.59
CA ARG A 53 -14.37 5.38 -13.87
C ARG A 53 -15.26 4.86 -15.02
N GLN A 54 -15.96 3.76 -14.80
CA GLN A 54 -16.91 3.19 -15.76
C GLN A 54 -18.08 4.15 -16.05
N LEU A 55 -18.66 4.77 -15.01
CA LEU A 55 -19.72 5.77 -15.16
C LEU A 55 -19.28 7.04 -15.91
N ARG A 56 -17.98 7.38 -15.87
CA ARG A 56 -17.41 8.52 -16.61
C ARG A 56 -16.98 8.17 -18.03
N GLY A 57 -17.07 6.90 -18.45
CA GLY A 57 -16.62 6.47 -19.77
C GLY A 57 -15.11 6.54 -19.99
N GLU A 58 -14.31 6.75 -18.95
CA GLU A 58 -12.86 6.81 -19.03
C GLU A 58 -12.27 5.39 -18.94
N VAL A 59 -12.34 4.64 -20.04
CA VAL A 59 -11.61 3.36 -20.14
C VAL A 59 -10.14 3.67 -20.35
N THR A 60 -9.40 3.88 -19.27
CA THR A 60 -7.94 3.77 -19.32
C THR A 60 -7.55 2.33 -19.00
N VAL A 61 -6.94 1.70 -20.00
CA VAL A 61 -6.29 0.39 -19.94
C VAL A 61 -5.43 0.35 -18.67
N ASN A 62 -5.78 -0.54 -17.75
CA ASN A 62 -5.06 -0.77 -16.51
C ASN A 62 -3.73 -1.46 -16.86
N ASP A 63 -2.63 -0.70 -16.86
CA ASP A 63 -1.29 -1.28 -16.75
C ASP A 63 -0.94 -1.33 -15.26
N PRO A 64 -0.79 -2.51 -14.64
CA PRO A 64 -0.49 -2.61 -13.22
C PRO A 64 0.96 -2.22 -12.87
N PHE A 65 1.87 -2.01 -13.85
CA PHE A 65 3.31 -1.81 -13.59
C PHE A 65 4.07 -0.85 -14.54
N ALA A 66 3.41 0.04 -15.30
CA ALA A 66 4.10 1.07 -16.09
C ALA A 66 4.56 2.28 -15.26
#